data_AF-K1TIY5-F1
#
_entry.id   AF-K1TIY5-F1
#
_cell.length_a   1.000
_cell.length_b   1.000
_cell.length_c   1.000
_cell.angle_alpha   90.00
_cell.angle_beta   90.00
_cell.angle_gamma   90.00
#
_symmetry.space_group_name_H-M   'P 1'
#
loop_
_entity.id
_entity.type
_entity.pdbx_description
1 polymer ?
#
loop_
_entity_poly.entity_id
_entity_poly.type
_entity_poly.pdbx_seq_one_letter_code
_entity_poly.pdbx_strand_id
1 'polypeptide(L)'
;MSLVSAAALSFTSCSSNDELDDNNAGQNKVDKFYMTLTVQTPTSNGTRTAQKNPREASKEESYVTSGTFYLVDANGKIAKSIPIDDKAWADAKVPQQSTDGKTTLQVPVENVTAGTKYSVYFLANATSASPLTDVYTSDLANKFAKAYSADNKFAMFNQNDADVKANSHTVVFTSDNKDANSAAKVSDIIKIDRLT
;
A
#
# COMPACT_ATOMS: atom_id res chain seq x y z
N MET A 1 20.85 -74.23 -9.19
CA MET A 1 19.92 -73.08 -9.30
C MET A 1 20.67 -71.84 -8.87
N SER A 2 20.87 -70.88 -9.76
CA SER A 2 21.13 -69.49 -9.38
C SER A 2 20.67 -68.62 -10.54
N LEU A 3 19.49 -68.02 -10.37
CA LEU A 3 18.96 -66.98 -11.23
C LEU A 3 19.43 -65.66 -10.61
N VAL A 4 20.31 -64.94 -11.30
CA VAL A 4 20.52 -63.52 -11.01
C VAL A 4 19.89 -62.76 -12.17
N SER A 5 18.75 -62.14 -11.85
CA SER A 5 17.97 -61.31 -12.75
C SER A 5 18.63 -59.95 -12.89
N ALA A 6 18.60 -59.42 -14.11
CA ALA A 6 19.09 -58.09 -14.45
C ALA A 6 18.06 -57.02 -14.05
N ALA A 7 18.54 -55.89 -13.55
CA ALA A 7 17.86 -54.61 -13.67
C ALA A 7 18.91 -53.53 -13.92
N ALA A 8 18.93 -53.05 -15.17
CA ALA A 8 19.59 -51.81 -15.54
C ALA A 8 18.64 -50.66 -15.19
N LEU A 9 19.13 -49.67 -14.44
CA LEU A 9 18.50 -48.36 -14.32
C LEU A 9 19.53 -47.32 -14.77
N SER A 10 19.17 -46.65 -15.85
CA SER A 10 19.94 -45.67 -16.60
C SER A 10 20.19 -44.38 -15.81
N PHE A 11 21.40 -43.84 -15.99
CA PHE A 11 21.84 -42.54 -15.52
C PHE A 11 21.20 -41.42 -16.35
N THR A 12 20.48 -40.51 -15.68
CA THR A 12 20.10 -39.21 -16.25
C THR A 12 20.95 -38.11 -15.58
N SER A 13 21.92 -37.65 -16.35
CA SER A 13 22.60 -36.35 -16.36
C SER A 13 22.86 -35.60 -15.04
N CYS A 14 24.15 -35.38 -14.77
CA CYS A 14 24.69 -34.24 -14.05
C CYS A 14 24.16 -32.90 -14.57
N SER A 15 23.97 -31.91 -13.69
CA SER A 15 24.63 -30.63 -13.89
C SER A 15 24.73 -29.81 -12.60
N SER A 16 25.99 -29.57 -12.21
CA SER A 16 26.54 -28.32 -11.67
C SER A 16 26.24 -27.93 -10.21
N ASN A 17 27.17 -28.38 -9.35
CA ASN A 17 28.00 -27.54 -8.48
C ASN A 17 27.39 -26.25 -7.90
N ASP A 18 27.10 -26.27 -6.60
CA ASP A 18 27.30 -25.09 -5.75
C ASP A 18 27.65 -25.55 -4.33
N GLU A 19 28.90 -25.96 -4.15
CA GLU A 19 29.55 -25.88 -2.84
C GLU A 19 29.93 -24.41 -2.61
N LEU A 20 29.21 -23.73 -1.74
CA LEU A 20 29.74 -22.64 -0.93
C LEU A 20 29.14 -22.76 0.48
N ASP A 21 29.87 -23.48 1.32
CA ASP A 21 29.81 -23.32 2.77
C ASP A 21 30.47 -21.97 3.11
N ASP A 22 29.77 -21.08 3.80
CA ASP A 22 30.36 -20.25 4.87
C ASP A 22 29.29 -19.34 5.50
N ASN A 23 28.81 -19.76 6.68
CA ASN A 23 28.60 -18.89 7.83
C ASN A 23 27.66 -17.68 7.69
N ASN A 24 26.35 -17.91 7.51
CA ASN A 24 25.32 -17.09 8.19
C ASN A 24 23.95 -17.80 8.28
N ALA A 25 23.89 -18.92 9.01
CA ALA A 25 22.66 -19.61 9.38
C ALA A 25 21.84 -18.83 10.44
N GLY A 26 21.50 -17.56 10.15
CA GLY A 26 21.02 -16.64 11.19
C GLY A 26 20.19 -15.43 10.74
N GLN A 27 19.74 -15.36 9.48
CA GLN A 27 18.69 -14.41 9.11
C GLN A 27 17.65 -15.15 8.27
N ASN A 28 16.57 -15.60 8.92
CA ASN A 28 15.33 -15.92 8.21
C ASN A 28 15.07 -14.75 7.25
N LYS A 29 15.19 -14.96 5.93
CA LYS A 29 14.64 -14.01 4.97
C LYS A 29 13.18 -13.87 5.37
N VAL A 30 12.81 -12.70 5.89
CA VAL A 30 11.41 -12.39 6.15
C VAL A 30 10.70 -12.55 4.82
N ASP A 31 9.66 -13.37 4.78
CA ASP A 31 8.87 -13.57 3.56
C ASP A 31 8.34 -12.20 3.12
N LYS A 32 8.93 -11.68 2.04
CA LYS A 32 8.59 -10.39 1.45
C LYS A 32 7.63 -10.64 0.29
N PHE A 33 6.47 -9.99 0.37
CA PHE A 33 5.50 -9.90 -0.71
C PHE A 33 5.60 -8.53 -1.38
N TYR A 34 5.00 -8.40 -2.55
CA TYR A 34 4.82 -7.14 -3.25
C TYR A 34 3.33 -6.83 -3.38
N MET A 35 2.99 -5.55 -3.25
CA MET A 35 1.63 -5.05 -3.42
C MET A 35 1.62 -3.89 -4.41
N THR A 36 0.59 -3.82 -5.24
CA THR A 36 0.28 -2.67 -6.09
C THR A 36 -1.06 -2.05 -5.68
N LEU A 37 -1.07 -0.72 -5.59
CA LEU A 37 -2.26 0.08 -5.31
C LEU A 37 -2.29 1.27 -6.26
N THR A 38 -3.49 1.65 -6.70
CA THR A 38 -3.70 2.93 -7.38
C THR A 38 -4.45 3.90 -6.46
N VAL A 39 -3.88 5.08 -6.24
CA VAL A 39 -4.54 6.18 -5.52
C VAL A 39 -5.02 7.25 -6.49
N GLN A 40 -6.15 7.89 -6.19
CA GLN A 40 -6.73 8.95 -7.03
C GLN A 40 -7.14 10.17 -6.19
N THR A 41 -6.60 11.33 -6.52
CA THR A 41 -6.99 12.64 -5.96
C THR A 41 -8.31 13.16 -6.56
N PRO A 42 -9.02 14.10 -5.92
CA PRO A 42 -10.17 14.77 -6.52
C PRO A 42 -9.77 15.56 -7.79
N THR A 43 -10.66 15.62 -8.78
CA THR A 43 -10.38 16.25 -10.08
C THR A 43 -10.62 17.77 -10.11
N SER A 44 -11.53 18.26 -9.26
CA SER A 44 -11.89 19.69 -9.21
C SER A 44 -12.44 20.10 -7.83
N ASN A 45 -13.47 19.42 -7.33
CA ASN A 45 -14.08 19.73 -6.04
C ASN A 45 -13.18 19.33 -4.85
N GLY A 46 -13.07 20.24 -3.88
CA GLY A 46 -12.19 20.16 -2.72
C GLY A 46 -12.26 18.90 -1.84
N THR A 47 -13.28 18.05 -2.00
CA THR A 47 -13.38 16.65 -1.55
C THR A 47 -14.37 15.89 -2.44
N ARG A 48 -14.28 14.55 -2.46
CA ARG A 48 -15.28 13.66 -3.09
C ARG A 48 -16.50 13.49 -2.18
N THR A 49 -16.30 13.45 -0.86
CA THR A 49 -17.41 13.52 0.11
C THR A 49 -18.13 14.88 -0.02
N ALA A 50 -19.47 14.86 -0.12
CA ALA A 50 -20.28 16.04 -0.36
C ALA A 50 -20.08 17.11 0.74
N GLN A 51 -19.59 18.28 0.36
CA GLN A 51 -19.47 19.42 1.26
C GLN A 51 -20.71 20.30 1.20
N LYS A 52 -21.02 20.95 2.33
CA LYS A 52 -22.06 21.98 2.38
C LYS A 52 -21.72 23.20 1.51
N ASN A 53 -20.43 23.50 1.33
CA ASN A 53 -19.90 24.62 0.54
C ASN A 53 -18.71 24.15 -0.31
N PRO A 54 -18.93 23.43 -1.42
CA PRO A 54 -17.84 22.95 -2.25
C PRO A 54 -17.08 24.12 -2.88
N ARG A 55 -15.76 24.05 -2.84
CA ARG A 55 -14.89 24.91 -3.65
C ARG A 55 -13.80 24.10 -4.31
N GLU A 56 -13.25 24.64 -5.38
CA GLU A 56 -12.06 24.08 -6.00
C GLU A 56 -10.88 24.14 -5.02
N ALA A 57 -10.12 23.05 -4.96
CA ALA A 57 -8.85 23.03 -4.26
C ALA A 57 -7.85 23.98 -4.93
N SER A 58 -6.88 24.52 -4.19
CA SER A 58 -5.67 25.01 -4.84
C SER A 58 -4.75 23.82 -5.18
N LYS A 59 -3.74 24.10 -5.99
CA LYS A 59 -2.68 23.15 -6.31
C LYS A 59 -2.00 22.65 -5.03
N GLU A 60 -1.64 23.56 -4.15
CA GLU A 60 -0.97 23.30 -2.88
C GLU A 60 -1.86 22.49 -1.93
N GLU A 61 -3.18 22.64 -2.04
CA GLU A 61 -4.11 21.87 -1.22
C GLU A 61 -4.35 20.44 -1.74
N SER A 62 -3.99 20.13 -2.99
CA SER A 62 -4.30 18.85 -3.66
C SER A 62 -3.07 18.00 -3.97
N TYR A 63 -1.86 18.53 -3.75
CA TYR A 63 -0.62 17.81 -3.93
C TYR A 63 -0.44 16.70 -2.88
N VAL A 64 -0.13 15.50 -3.34
CA VAL A 64 0.34 14.40 -2.48
C VAL A 64 1.86 14.41 -2.49
N THR A 65 2.47 14.73 -1.35
CA THR A 65 3.93 14.82 -1.18
C THR A 65 4.50 13.66 -0.38
N SER A 66 3.66 12.93 0.35
CA SER A 66 4.03 11.74 1.11
C SER A 66 2.80 10.87 1.33
N GLY A 67 3.01 9.62 1.75
CA GLY A 67 1.92 8.80 2.24
C GLY A 67 2.35 7.50 2.87
N THR A 68 1.41 6.91 3.62
CA THR A 68 1.59 5.65 4.34
C THR A 68 0.42 4.72 4.07
N PHE A 69 0.70 3.48 3.71
CA PHE A 69 -0.30 2.41 3.63
C PHE A 69 -0.48 1.73 4.98
N TYR A 70 -1.72 1.38 5.28
CA TYR A 70 -2.05 0.59 6.45
C TYR A 70 -2.82 -0.65 6.01
N LEU A 71 -2.30 -1.81 6.41
CA LEU A 71 -2.97 -3.09 6.27
C LEU A 71 -3.64 -3.40 7.60
N VAL A 72 -4.96 -3.55 7.57
CA VAL A 72 -5.79 -3.73 8.76
C VAL A 72 -6.43 -5.10 8.69
N ASP A 73 -6.29 -5.87 9.75
CA ASP A 73 -6.88 -7.20 9.85
C ASP A 73 -8.40 -7.15 10.08
N ALA A 74 -9.04 -8.33 10.08
CA ALA A 74 -10.48 -8.44 10.31
C ALA A 74 -10.94 -7.96 11.70
N ASN A 75 -10.03 -7.82 12.67
CA ASN A 75 -10.32 -7.32 14.01
C ASN A 75 -10.15 -5.79 14.09
N GLY A 76 -9.80 -5.11 12.99
CA GLY A 76 -9.54 -3.68 12.97
C GLY A 76 -8.14 -3.31 13.48
N LYS A 77 -7.25 -4.28 13.70
CA LYS A 77 -5.87 -4.01 14.13
C LYS A 77 -4.99 -3.75 12.91
N ILE A 78 -4.14 -2.72 13.01
CA ILE A 78 -3.11 -2.46 12.01
C ILE A 78 -2.06 -3.57 12.09
N ALA A 79 -2.06 -4.45 11.09
CA ALA A 79 -1.08 -5.51 10.92
C ALA A 79 0.25 -4.95 10.40
N LYS A 80 0.18 -3.95 9.51
CA LYS A 80 1.37 -3.30 8.94
C LYS A 80 1.11 -1.84 8.58
N SER A 81 2.10 -1.01 8.84
CA SER A 81 2.23 0.34 8.28
C SER A 81 3.42 0.38 7.33
N ILE A 82 3.23 0.95 6.15
CA ILE A 82 4.24 0.98 5.08
C ILE A 82 4.35 2.42 4.59
N PRO A 83 5.34 3.20 5.06
CA PRO A 83 5.61 4.50 4.47
C PRO A 83 6.09 4.31 3.03
N ILE A 84 5.60 5.15 2.13
CA ILE A 84 6.09 5.18 0.75
C ILE A 84 7.39 5.97 0.75
N ASP A 85 8.47 5.34 0.28
CA ASP A 85 9.76 6.00 0.14
C ASP A 85 9.82 6.93 -1.09
N ASP A 86 10.83 7.79 -1.12
CA ASP A 86 11.04 8.74 -2.21
C ASP A 86 11.22 8.03 -3.56
N LYS A 87 11.71 6.80 -3.56
CA LYS A 87 11.93 6.01 -4.78
C LYS A 87 10.61 5.55 -5.41
N ALA A 88 9.72 4.98 -4.61
CA ALA A 88 8.39 4.57 -5.04
C ALA A 88 7.56 5.76 -5.53
N TRP A 89 7.78 6.96 -4.95
CA TRP A 89 7.22 8.21 -5.47
C TRP A 89 7.89 8.70 -6.76
N ALA A 90 9.21 8.60 -6.89
CA ALA A 90 9.94 9.05 -8.07
C ALA A 90 9.58 8.24 -9.32
N ASP A 91 9.37 6.93 -9.16
CA ASP A 91 8.99 6.02 -10.24
C ASP A 91 7.49 6.16 -10.61
N ALA A 92 6.69 6.84 -9.77
CA ALA A 92 5.26 7.02 -9.96
C ALA A 92 4.87 8.46 -10.33
N LYS A 93 3.85 8.64 -11.17
CA LYS A 93 3.34 9.99 -11.48
C LYS A 93 2.59 10.53 -10.26
N VAL A 94 3.16 11.48 -9.53
CA VAL A 94 2.49 12.13 -8.39
C VAL A 94 1.17 12.74 -8.86
N PRO A 95 0.05 12.49 -8.15
CA PRO A 95 -1.24 12.99 -8.58
C PRO A 95 -1.32 14.50 -8.29
N GLN A 96 -1.79 15.27 -9.28
CA GLN A 96 -1.93 16.72 -9.23
C GLN A 96 -3.35 17.13 -9.63
N GLN A 97 -3.78 18.32 -9.20
CA GLN A 97 -5.05 18.92 -9.62
C GLN A 97 -5.22 18.95 -11.15
N SER A 98 -6.46 18.89 -11.64
CA SER A 98 -6.87 19.07 -13.05
C SER A 98 -6.44 18.00 -14.06
N THR A 99 -5.51 17.12 -13.68
CA THR A 99 -5.34 15.82 -14.33
C THR A 99 -6.06 14.78 -13.47
N ASP A 100 -6.59 13.73 -14.09
CA ASP A 100 -7.20 12.60 -13.37
C ASP A 100 -6.07 11.85 -12.65
N GLY A 101 -5.55 12.47 -11.58
CA GLY A 101 -4.28 12.19 -10.92
C GLY A 101 -4.36 10.82 -10.28
N LYS A 102 -4.04 9.81 -11.07
CA LYS A 102 -3.95 8.41 -10.66
C LYS A 102 -2.49 8.05 -10.58
N THR A 103 -2.14 7.44 -9.46
CA THR A 103 -0.76 7.00 -9.21
C THR A 103 -0.81 5.57 -8.76
N THR A 104 -0.18 4.69 -9.55
CA THR A 104 0.02 3.30 -9.15
C THR A 104 1.37 3.19 -8.46
N LEU A 105 1.35 2.67 -7.24
CA LEU A 105 2.52 2.47 -6.41
C LEU A 105 2.70 0.98 -6.18
N GLN A 106 3.94 0.52 -6.30
CA GLN A 106 4.33 -0.84 -5.95
C GLN A 106 5.25 -0.80 -4.73
N VAL A 107 4.89 -1.53 -3.68
CA VAL A 107 5.64 -1.53 -2.42
C VAL A 107 5.97 -2.93 -1.91
N PRO A 108 7.14 -3.12 -1.27
CA PRO A 108 7.41 -4.26 -0.41
C PRO A 108 6.41 -4.37 0.74
N VAL A 109 6.04 -5.59 1.09
CA VAL A 109 5.26 -5.90 2.30
C VAL A 109 5.90 -7.08 3.01
N GLU A 110 6.23 -6.89 4.28
CA GLU A 110 6.86 -7.90 5.13
C GLU A 110 6.04 -8.11 6.40
N ASN A 111 6.13 -9.31 6.97
CA ASN A 111 5.42 -9.73 8.18
C ASN A 111 3.88 -9.72 8.03
N VAL A 112 3.39 -10.17 6.88
CA VAL A 112 1.97 -10.42 6.63
C VAL A 112 1.70 -11.89 6.40
N THR A 113 0.52 -12.35 6.78
CA THR A 113 0.09 -13.74 6.60
C THR A 113 -0.56 -13.93 5.23
N ALA A 114 -0.04 -14.86 4.42
CA ALA A 114 -0.63 -15.25 3.14
C ALA A 114 -2.04 -15.84 3.34
N GLY A 115 -2.92 -15.66 2.37
CA GLY A 115 -4.33 -16.07 2.42
C GLY A 115 -5.22 -15.21 3.31
N THR A 116 -4.65 -14.31 4.12
CA THR A 116 -5.43 -13.37 4.95
C THR A 116 -5.87 -12.17 4.11
N LYS A 117 -7.14 -11.80 4.26
CA LYS A 117 -7.69 -10.57 3.68
C LYS A 117 -7.45 -9.40 4.61
N TYR A 118 -6.84 -8.34 4.09
CA TYR A 118 -6.62 -7.09 4.80
C TYR A 118 -7.43 -5.98 4.17
N SER A 119 -8.01 -5.10 4.99
CA SER A 119 -8.48 -3.79 4.52
C SER A 119 -7.28 -2.86 4.34
N VAL A 120 -7.31 -2.06 3.27
CA VAL A 120 -6.21 -1.20 2.87
C VAL A 120 -6.61 0.26 3.01
N TYR A 121 -5.84 1.00 3.80
CA TYR A 121 -5.99 2.43 3.97
C TYR A 121 -4.76 3.17 3.50
N PHE A 122 -4.96 4.41 3.08
CA PHE A 122 -3.90 5.30 2.65
C PHE A 122 -4.08 6.66 3.32
N LEU A 123 -3.05 7.09 4.06
CA LEU A 123 -2.94 8.43 4.61
C LEU A 123 -1.87 9.18 3.83
N ALA A 124 -2.27 10.23 3.12
CA ALA A 124 -1.38 11.14 2.43
C ALA A 124 -1.04 12.34 3.32
N ASN A 125 0.18 12.87 3.16
CA ASN A 125 0.66 14.14 3.74
C ASN A 125 0.62 14.26 5.27
N ALA A 126 0.37 13.17 5.97
CA ALA A 126 0.33 13.10 7.41
C ALA A 126 0.91 11.77 7.91
N THR A 127 1.32 11.76 9.17
CA THR A 127 1.77 10.55 9.87
C THR A 127 0.91 10.35 11.11
N SER A 128 0.56 9.10 11.39
CA SER A 128 -0.22 8.74 12.57
C SER A 128 0.08 7.31 12.97
N ALA A 129 0.17 7.08 14.28
CA ALA A 129 0.25 5.74 14.86
C ALA A 129 -1.14 5.07 14.97
N SER A 130 -2.22 5.84 14.84
CA SER A 130 -3.61 5.38 15.01
C SER A 130 -4.54 6.04 13.98
N PRO A 131 -4.24 5.91 12.67
CA PRO A 131 -4.92 6.66 11.61
C PRO A 131 -6.41 6.34 11.47
N LEU A 132 -6.86 5.22 12.04
CA LEU A 132 -8.26 4.79 12.00
C LEU A 132 -9.13 5.47 13.07
N THR A 133 -8.52 6.01 14.12
CA THR A 133 -9.22 6.62 15.27
C THR A 133 -8.83 8.08 15.50
N ASP A 134 -7.70 8.52 14.95
CA ASP A 134 -7.27 9.90 15.04
C ASP A 134 -8.25 10.85 14.35
N VAL A 135 -8.45 12.01 14.96
CA VAL A 135 -9.31 13.06 14.41
C VAL A 135 -8.45 14.02 13.60
N TYR A 136 -8.59 13.96 12.28
CA TYR A 136 -8.03 14.95 11.37
C TYR A 136 -9.03 16.08 11.20
N THR A 137 -8.66 17.30 11.58
CA THR A 137 -9.49 18.50 11.43
C THR A 137 -8.69 19.62 10.79
N SER A 138 -9.37 20.38 9.92
CA SER A 138 -8.92 21.59 9.22
C SER A 138 -9.23 22.87 10.00
N ASP A 139 -9.85 22.78 11.19
CA ASP A 139 -10.30 23.95 11.96
C ASP A 139 -9.13 24.89 12.27
N LEU A 140 -8.91 25.89 11.41
CA LEU A 140 -7.78 26.80 11.47
C LEU A 140 -7.76 27.65 12.76
N ALA A 141 -8.90 27.74 13.47
CA ALA A 141 -8.97 28.38 14.79
C ALA A 141 -8.34 27.49 15.88
N ASN A 142 -8.41 26.18 15.70
CA ASN A 142 -7.66 25.21 16.49
C ASN A 142 -6.21 25.15 15.99
N LYS A 143 -5.26 25.68 16.78
CA LYS A 143 -3.84 25.79 16.39
C LYS A 143 -3.20 24.44 16.00
N PHE A 144 -3.75 23.31 16.46
CA PHE A 144 -3.26 21.96 16.12
C PHE A 144 -3.71 21.48 14.72
N ALA A 145 -4.85 21.96 14.22
CA ALA A 145 -5.40 21.61 12.92
C ALA A 145 -4.58 22.14 11.74
N LYS A 146 -3.85 23.25 11.95
CA LYS A 146 -3.01 23.89 10.92
C LYS A 146 -1.93 22.95 10.36
N ALA A 147 -1.47 21.97 11.15
CA ALA A 147 -0.45 21.03 10.68
C ALA A 147 -0.95 20.14 9.52
N TYR A 148 -2.26 19.87 9.47
CA TYR A 148 -2.91 19.00 8.48
C TYR A 148 -3.62 19.75 7.36
N SER A 149 -3.51 21.08 7.33
CA SER A 149 -4.21 21.99 6.40
C SER A 149 -3.31 23.14 5.95
N ALA A 150 -1.99 22.97 6.06
CA ALA A 150 -1.02 23.88 5.48
C ALA A 150 -0.71 23.50 4.02
N ASP A 151 -0.26 24.47 3.23
CA ASP A 151 0.14 24.28 1.84
C ASP A 151 1.05 23.06 1.66
N ASN A 152 0.69 22.19 0.71
CA ASN A 152 1.35 20.92 0.38
C ASN A 152 1.35 19.87 1.51
N LYS A 153 0.58 20.10 2.59
CA LYS A 153 0.47 19.25 3.78
C LYS A 153 -0.97 18.92 4.15
N PHE A 154 -1.90 19.12 3.23
CA PHE A 154 -3.30 18.75 3.44
C PHE A 154 -3.39 17.24 3.61
N ALA A 155 -3.75 16.79 4.81
CA ALA A 155 -3.95 15.38 5.08
C ALA A 155 -5.05 14.86 4.17
N MET A 156 -4.85 13.69 3.57
CA MET A 156 -5.88 13.03 2.77
C MET A 156 -6.00 11.58 3.17
N PHE A 157 -7.23 11.08 3.20
CA PHE A 157 -7.51 9.71 3.61
C PHE A 157 -8.49 9.04 2.66
N ASN A 158 -8.68 7.72 2.75
CA ASN A 158 -9.66 7.01 1.94
C ASN A 158 -11.03 7.72 1.98
N GLN A 159 -11.68 7.84 0.82
CA GLN A 159 -13.05 8.33 0.70
C GLN A 159 -13.97 7.55 1.65
N ASN A 160 -14.80 8.28 2.38
CA ASN A 160 -15.68 7.70 3.38
C ASN A 160 -17.00 8.47 3.44
N ASP A 161 -17.97 8.02 2.66
CA ASP A 161 -19.28 8.64 2.54
C ASP A 161 -20.43 7.62 2.61
N ALA A 162 -21.61 8.01 2.13
CA ALA A 162 -22.80 7.15 2.13
C ALA A 162 -22.61 5.91 1.24
N ASP A 163 -21.90 6.05 0.12
CA ASP A 163 -21.79 5.05 -0.95
C ASP A 163 -20.48 4.27 -0.87
N VAL A 164 -19.41 4.89 -0.36
CA VAL A 164 -18.07 4.31 -0.25
C VAL A 164 -17.64 4.30 1.21
N LYS A 165 -17.24 3.13 1.71
CA LYS A 165 -16.66 3.01 3.05
C LYS A 165 -15.15 3.00 2.98
N ALA A 166 -14.48 3.72 3.89
CA ALA A 166 -13.02 3.78 3.93
C ALA A 166 -12.34 2.39 3.92
N ASN A 167 -13.00 1.40 4.50
CA ASN A 167 -12.47 0.04 4.69
C ASN A 167 -12.83 -0.95 3.56
N SER A 168 -13.48 -0.50 2.49
CA SER A 168 -13.95 -1.38 1.40
C SER A 168 -12.83 -1.89 0.48
N HIS A 169 -11.68 -1.24 0.48
CA HIS A 169 -10.52 -1.64 -0.32
C HIS A 169 -9.77 -2.77 0.38
N THR A 170 -9.50 -3.86 -0.33
CA THR A 170 -8.88 -5.04 0.27
C THR A 170 -7.76 -5.63 -0.57
N VAL A 171 -6.89 -6.41 0.07
CA VAL A 171 -5.82 -7.18 -0.57
C VAL A 171 -5.67 -8.55 0.10
N VAL A 172 -5.29 -9.55 -0.67
CA VAL A 172 -4.91 -10.89 -0.20
C VAL A 172 -3.57 -11.23 -0.80
N PHE A 173 -2.61 -11.63 0.04
CA PHE A 173 -1.30 -12.08 -0.40
C PHE A 173 -1.30 -13.59 -0.65
N THR A 174 -0.70 -14.02 -1.75
CA THR A 174 -0.43 -15.42 -2.10
C THR A 174 1.07 -15.63 -2.26
N SER A 175 1.51 -16.90 -2.32
CA SER A 175 2.92 -17.25 -2.58
C SER A 175 3.49 -16.57 -3.82
N ASP A 176 2.67 -16.41 -4.85
CA ASP A 176 3.06 -15.82 -6.13
C ASP A 176 3.42 -14.35 -5.99
N ASN A 177 2.87 -13.67 -4.98
CA ASN A 177 3.16 -12.26 -4.73
C ASN A 177 4.54 -12.03 -4.09
N LYS A 178 5.36 -13.08 -3.90
CA LYS A 178 6.78 -12.94 -3.53
C LYS A 178 7.66 -12.46 -4.70
N ASP A 179 7.16 -12.50 -5.93
CA ASP A 179 7.77 -11.88 -7.10
C ASP A 179 7.14 -10.49 -7.36
N ALA A 180 7.99 -9.51 -7.60
CA ALA A 180 7.60 -8.12 -7.88
C ALA A 180 6.78 -7.98 -9.17
N ASN A 181 6.91 -8.92 -10.11
CA ASN A 181 6.16 -8.93 -11.37
C ASN A 181 4.73 -9.48 -11.21
N SER A 182 4.45 -10.13 -10.09
CA SER A 182 3.16 -10.71 -9.73
C SER A 182 2.67 -10.15 -8.40
N ALA A 183 2.87 -8.86 -8.16
CA ALA A 183 2.43 -8.17 -6.96
C ALA A 183 0.92 -8.33 -6.70
N ALA A 184 0.55 -8.46 -5.43
CA ALA A 184 -0.84 -8.49 -4.98
C ALA A 184 -1.52 -7.17 -5.37
N LYS A 185 -2.73 -7.23 -5.94
CA LYS A 185 -3.48 -6.05 -6.35
C LYS A 185 -4.51 -5.70 -5.30
N VAL A 186 -4.55 -4.43 -4.89
CA VAL A 186 -5.70 -3.91 -4.12
C VAL A 186 -6.95 -3.97 -4.99
N SER A 187 -8.09 -4.30 -4.37
CA SER A 187 -9.34 -4.63 -5.07
C SER A 187 -9.82 -3.55 -6.03
N ASP A 188 -9.62 -2.28 -5.68
CA ASP A 188 -10.05 -1.12 -6.48
C ASP A 188 -9.13 0.08 -6.26
N ILE A 189 -9.29 1.11 -7.10
CA ILE A 189 -8.63 2.42 -6.94
C ILE A 189 -9.09 3.05 -5.61
N ILE A 190 -8.13 3.40 -4.75
CA ILE A 190 -8.40 4.16 -3.53
C ILE A 190 -8.54 5.62 -3.92
N LYS A 191 -9.77 6.11 -3.87
CA LYS A 191 -10.07 7.53 -3.94
C LYS A 191 -9.76 8.16 -2.59
N ILE A 192 -9.02 9.27 -2.59
CA ILE A 192 -8.71 9.99 -1.35
C ILE A 192 -9.47 11.30 -1.24
N ASP A 193 -9.93 11.57 -0.03
CA ASP A 193 -10.56 12.82 0.38
C ASP A 193 -9.58 13.67 1.16
N ARG A 194 -9.48 14.93 0.74
CA ARG A 194 -8.70 15.96 1.40
C ARG A 194 -9.41 16.44 2.66
N LEU A 195 -8.65 16.79 3.68
CA LEU A 195 -9.19 17.51 4.82
C LEU A 195 -9.58 18.96 4.44
N THR A 196 -10.77 19.42 4.82
CA THR A 196 -11.28 20.75 4.42
C THR A 196 -11.92 21.52 5.54
#